data_AF-A0A9N8DA35-F1
#
_entry.id   AF-A0A9N8DA35-F1
#
_cell.length_a   1.000
_cell.length_b   1.000
_cell.length_c   1.000
_cell.angle_alpha   90.00
_cell.angle_beta   90.00
_cell.angle_gamma   90.00
#
_symmetry.space_group_name_H-M   'P 1'
#
loop_
_entity.id
_entity.type
_entity.pdbx_description
1 polymer ?
#
loop_
_entity_poly.entity_id
_entity_poly.type
_entity_poly.pdbx_seq_one_letter_code
_entity_poly.pdbx_strand_id
1 'polypeptide(L)'
;MTKSNGSVNSSLWSCTSAPPKAVGATTCSTSAMTMTTLDECAAFLSETFPLAQWEWKKESEFYFGRVVDVLFRFPCLLREQFAYRVTTRSMDVYLLPLQLLLLSRTQISLPIVREIHALFPGSMAKMGRYYAEELDYSYYPLYLACATRNDTIIQFIASHLTEQDYDPRCLPMFRRLFQESNTQDKLSLKATQILLTKYPDLVTVEFSGGKILDLAFHTDYPLNVLQCILDKTPHQHRAIHIRAPSALSTDQVHNLKHHLLPCLHTLKWETNSSNTLLLLQDSLQENTSIQHLELVFRSNGNSSRPDPSFLTVLPFLLQADRLQSLRLETNMAPSASVKVAESLFASRGGAANHTLQRLHFLPPISELSTLKSLLETLEHGNTLLGLQEVSVDQSLRKYAAHKKLEYYLLLNQYGRATVRRDDADANTLMQLLDTVQNDTTCSTTLKKNRYKLLYGLLRESPTLWCAQL
;
A
#
# COMPACT_ATOMS: atom_id res chain seq x y z
N MET A 1 -11.37 -4.54 -63.14
CA MET A 1 -11.41 -3.06 -63.18
C MET A 1 -12.86 -2.63 -63.25
N THR A 2 -13.42 -2.13 -62.14
CA THR A 2 -14.51 -1.13 -62.03
C THR A 2 -14.91 -1.08 -60.55
N LYS A 3 -14.60 0.03 -59.89
CA LYS A 3 -15.01 0.33 -58.50
C LYS A 3 -16.44 0.86 -58.51
N SER A 4 -17.34 0.27 -57.74
CA SER A 4 -18.66 0.81 -57.44
C SER A 4 -18.62 1.52 -56.07
N ASN A 5 -18.84 2.84 -56.08
CA ASN A 5 -19.02 3.65 -54.89
C ASN A 5 -20.44 3.44 -54.33
N GLY A 6 -20.55 2.94 -53.11
CA GLY A 6 -21.79 2.96 -52.34
C GLY A 6 -21.79 4.15 -51.37
N SER A 7 -22.61 5.15 -51.65
CA SER A 7 -22.89 6.26 -50.73
C SER A 7 -23.87 5.79 -49.65
N VAL A 8 -23.50 5.92 -48.38
CA VAL A 8 -24.39 5.66 -47.24
C VAL A 8 -25.09 6.97 -46.88
N ASN A 9 -26.41 6.96 -46.98
CA ASN A 9 -27.30 8.05 -46.57
C ASN A 9 -27.21 8.29 -45.05
N SER A 10 -26.88 9.52 -44.65
CA SER A 10 -27.08 10.02 -43.28
C SER A 10 -28.51 10.56 -43.15
N SER A 11 -29.35 9.84 -42.41
CA SER A 11 -30.69 10.28 -42.05
C SER A 11 -30.63 11.34 -40.95
N LEU A 12 -30.96 12.59 -41.32
CA LEU A 12 -31.24 13.70 -40.40
C LEU A 12 -32.42 13.35 -39.48
N TRP A 13 -32.15 13.24 -38.17
CA TRP A 13 -33.18 13.28 -37.14
C TRP A 13 -33.41 14.75 -36.76
N SER A 14 -34.60 15.27 -37.05
CA SER A 14 -35.05 16.58 -36.58
C SER A 14 -35.71 16.41 -35.22
N CYS A 15 -35.05 16.90 -34.16
CA CYS A 15 -35.64 17.03 -32.83
C CYS A 15 -36.08 18.49 -32.62
N THR A 16 -37.36 18.77 -32.85
CA THR A 16 -38.01 20.01 -32.43
C THR A 16 -38.87 19.73 -31.20
N SER A 17 -38.32 19.94 -30.01
CA SER A 17 -39.11 20.08 -28.78
C SER A 17 -38.58 21.25 -27.96
N ALA A 18 -39.47 22.19 -27.66
CA ALA A 18 -39.17 23.42 -26.92
C ALA A 18 -38.80 23.13 -25.45
N PRO A 19 -37.86 23.90 -24.84
CA PRO A 19 -37.51 23.73 -23.43
C PRO A 19 -38.54 24.41 -22.50
N PRO A 20 -38.67 23.93 -21.25
CA PRO A 20 -39.51 24.58 -20.23
C PRO A 20 -38.83 25.86 -19.69
N LYS A 21 -39.65 26.85 -19.32
CA LYS A 21 -39.22 28.15 -18.79
C LYS A 21 -38.58 28.02 -17.40
N ALA A 22 -37.34 28.47 -17.26
CA ALA A 22 -36.71 28.71 -15.97
C ALA A 22 -37.06 30.11 -15.43
N VAL A 23 -37.22 30.19 -14.10
CA VAL A 23 -37.64 31.35 -13.32
C VAL A 23 -36.42 32.14 -12.83
N GLY A 24 -36.44 33.46 -13.05
CA GLY A 24 -35.78 34.47 -12.23
C GLY A 24 -34.27 34.69 -12.44
N ALA A 25 -33.89 35.65 -13.30
CA ALA A 25 -32.53 36.19 -13.35
C ALA A 25 -32.55 37.72 -13.39
N THR A 26 -31.84 38.31 -12.43
CA THR A 26 -31.55 39.75 -12.27
C THR A 26 -30.51 40.16 -13.31
N THR A 27 -30.78 41.23 -14.05
CA THR A 27 -29.99 41.66 -15.22
C THR A 27 -28.70 42.40 -14.85
N CYS A 28 -27.56 41.89 -15.33
CA CYS A 28 -26.32 42.65 -15.48
C CYS A 28 -25.91 42.58 -16.96
N SER A 29 -25.91 43.72 -17.65
CA SER A 29 -25.72 43.81 -19.11
C SER A 29 -24.25 43.66 -19.50
N THR A 30 -23.89 42.52 -20.09
CA THR A 30 -22.72 42.36 -20.95
C THR A 30 -23.21 41.83 -22.28
N SER A 31 -22.68 42.37 -23.39
CA SER A 31 -23.06 42.05 -24.77
C SER A 31 -23.19 40.53 -24.97
N ALA A 32 -24.42 40.04 -25.06
CA ALA A 32 -24.72 38.64 -25.25
C ALA A 32 -24.33 38.26 -26.69
N MET A 33 -23.14 37.69 -26.85
CA MET A 33 -22.87 36.85 -28.02
C MET A 33 -23.94 35.74 -28.03
N THR A 34 -24.96 35.91 -28.87
CA THR A 34 -25.99 34.91 -29.12
C THR A 34 -25.37 33.81 -29.95
N MET A 35 -24.69 32.86 -29.30
CA MET A 35 -24.31 31.61 -29.94
C MET A 35 -25.60 30.86 -30.29
N THR A 36 -25.80 30.61 -31.58
CA THR A 36 -27.05 30.03 -32.10
C THR A 36 -26.84 28.69 -32.77
N THR A 37 -25.62 28.40 -33.25
CA THR A 37 -25.31 27.16 -33.94
C THR A 37 -24.52 26.18 -33.06
N LEU A 38 -24.61 24.89 -33.38
CA LEU A 38 -23.87 23.84 -32.68
C LEU A 38 -22.34 24.05 -32.80
N ASP A 39 -21.87 24.43 -34.00
CA ASP A 39 -20.45 24.64 -34.28
C ASP A 39 -19.88 25.84 -33.51
N GLU A 40 -20.64 26.94 -33.39
CA GLU A 40 -20.28 28.09 -32.55
C GLU A 40 -20.13 27.67 -31.08
N CYS A 41 -21.06 26.85 -30.57
CA CYS A 41 -21.03 26.35 -29.21
C CYS A 41 -19.86 25.37 -28.97
N ALA A 42 -19.58 24.47 -29.92
CA ALA A 42 -18.45 23.55 -29.82
C ALA A 42 -17.10 24.30 -29.85
N ALA A 43 -16.97 25.30 -30.71
CA ALA A 43 -15.80 26.18 -30.76
C ALA A 43 -15.61 26.94 -29.45
N PHE A 44 -16.69 27.51 -28.91
CA PHE A 44 -16.69 28.18 -27.62
C PHE A 44 -16.22 27.28 -26.47
N LEU A 45 -16.75 26.06 -26.38
CA LEU A 45 -16.33 25.10 -25.36
C LEU A 45 -14.85 24.72 -25.54
N SER A 46 -14.41 24.51 -26.78
CA SER A 46 -13.02 24.18 -27.11
C SER A 46 -12.04 25.31 -26.79
N GLU A 47 -12.46 26.56 -26.88
CA GLU A 47 -11.68 27.72 -26.47
C GLU A 47 -11.70 27.90 -24.94
N THR A 48 -12.84 27.67 -24.30
CA THR A 48 -13.05 27.94 -22.88
C THR A 48 -12.39 26.88 -21.98
N PHE A 49 -12.50 25.59 -22.31
CA PHE A 49 -11.98 24.52 -21.44
C PHE A 49 -10.46 24.55 -21.24
N PRO A 50 -9.61 24.83 -22.26
CA PRO A 50 -8.17 24.99 -22.07
C PRO A 50 -7.79 26.27 -21.30
N LEU A 51 -8.54 27.36 -21.48
CA LEU A 51 -8.28 28.66 -20.85
C LEU A 51 -8.70 28.70 -19.38
N ALA A 52 -9.66 27.85 -19.01
CA ALA A 52 -10.20 27.83 -17.67
C ALA A 52 -9.22 27.10 -16.72
N GLN A 53 -8.22 27.84 -16.25
CA GLN A 53 -7.75 27.68 -14.87
C GLN A 53 -8.83 28.25 -13.95
N TRP A 54 -9.91 27.49 -13.76
CA TRP A 54 -11.13 27.88 -13.02
C TRP A 54 -10.87 28.41 -11.61
N GLU A 55 -9.67 28.18 -11.08
CA GLU A 55 -9.34 28.31 -9.67
C GLU A 55 -9.09 29.76 -9.17
N TRP A 56 -9.04 30.82 -10.00
CA TRP A 56 -8.43 32.09 -9.51
C TRP A 56 -9.10 33.44 -9.87
N LYS A 57 -10.26 33.53 -10.53
CA LYS A 57 -10.87 34.85 -10.88
C LYS A 57 -12.40 34.88 -10.78
N LYS A 58 -12.98 36.01 -10.35
CA LYS A 58 -14.45 36.26 -10.38
C LYS A 58 -15.10 36.05 -11.75
N GLU A 59 -14.32 36.22 -12.83
CA GLU A 59 -14.78 35.97 -14.19
C GLU A 59 -15.07 34.48 -14.44
N SER A 60 -14.49 33.55 -13.66
CA SER A 60 -14.68 32.10 -13.86
C SER A 60 -16.11 31.64 -13.56
N GLU A 61 -16.84 32.28 -12.64
CA GLU A 61 -18.24 31.95 -12.36
C GLU A 61 -19.15 32.28 -13.56
N PHE A 62 -18.88 33.40 -14.24
CA PHE A 62 -19.61 33.79 -15.45
C PHE A 62 -19.38 32.79 -16.58
N TYR A 63 -18.13 32.39 -16.82
CA TYR A 63 -17.83 31.37 -17.82
C TYR A 63 -18.39 29.98 -17.42
N PHE A 64 -18.43 29.64 -16.13
CA PHE A 64 -19.04 28.39 -15.63
C PHE A 64 -20.51 28.28 -16.00
N GLY A 65 -21.29 29.31 -15.66
CA GLY A 65 -22.71 29.36 -16.00
C GLY A 65 -22.94 29.19 -17.50
N ARG A 66 -22.18 29.92 -18.33
CA ARG A 66 -22.32 29.84 -19.80
C ARG A 66 -21.94 28.46 -20.36
N VAL A 67 -20.89 27.83 -19.84
CA VAL A 67 -20.51 26.46 -20.26
C VAL A 67 -21.65 25.50 -19.94
N VAL A 68 -22.20 25.55 -18.72
CA VAL A 68 -23.32 24.69 -18.29
C VAL A 68 -24.56 24.95 -19.16
N ASP A 69 -24.91 26.20 -19.42
CA ASP A 69 -26.04 26.58 -20.27
C ASP A 69 -25.90 26.04 -21.70
N VAL A 70 -24.69 26.14 -22.28
CA VAL A 70 -24.40 25.60 -23.61
C VAL A 70 -24.57 24.08 -23.64
N LEU A 71 -24.04 23.37 -22.64
CA LEU A 71 -24.14 21.91 -22.55
C LEU A 71 -25.60 21.45 -22.40
N PHE A 72 -26.42 22.17 -21.64
CA PHE A 72 -27.84 21.85 -21.49
C PHE A 72 -28.67 22.20 -22.73
N ARG A 73 -28.30 23.26 -23.45
CA ARG A 73 -28.93 23.63 -24.71
C ARG A 73 -28.58 22.66 -25.85
N PHE A 74 -27.37 22.12 -25.85
CA PHE A 74 -26.88 21.20 -26.88
C PHE A 74 -26.33 19.89 -26.25
N PRO A 75 -27.21 18.98 -25.78
CA PRO A 75 -26.79 17.76 -25.07
C PRO A 75 -25.89 16.80 -25.87
N CYS A 76 -25.87 16.89 -27.20
CA CYS A 76 -24.94 16.11 -28.03
C CYS A 76 -23.47 16.40 -27.68
N LEU A 77 -23.15 17.63 -27.25
CA LEU A 77 -21.81 18.04 -26.85
C LEU A 77 -21.33 17.32 -25.57
N LEU A 78 -22.23 16.76 -24.74
CA LEU A 78 -21.86 15.95 -23.57
C LEU A 78 -21.08 14.68 -23.92
N ARG A 79 -21.14 14.24 -25.19
CA ARG A 79 -20.46 13.05 -25.70
C ARG A 79 -19.12 13.36 -26.35
N GLU A 80 -18.87 14.64 -26.64
CA GLU A 80 -17.64 15.09 -27.29
C GLU A 80 -16.53 15.22 -26.26
N GLN A 81 -15.30 14.98 -26.71
CA GLN A 81 -14.12 15.16 -25.86
C GLN A 81 -13.46 16.49 -26.20
N PHE A 82 -13.13 17.25 -25.17
CA PHE A 82 -12.47 18.54 -25.31
C PHE A 82 -11.06 18.45 -24.75
N ALA A 83 -10.13 19.18 -25.38
CA ALA A 83 -8.75 19.25 -24.95
C ALA A 83 -8.64 20.00 -23.61
N TYR A 84 -7.86 19.46 -22.69
CA TYR A 84 -7.49 20.04 -21.41
C TYR A 84 -5.97 20.06 -21.31
N ARG A 85 -5.39 21.25 -21.25
CA ARG A 85 -3.94 21.40 -21.19
C ARG A 85 -3.45 21.30 -19.75
N VAL A 86 -2.70 20.24 -19.46
CA VAL A 86 -2.05 20.07 -18.16
C VAL A 86 -0.82 20.98 -18.12
N THR A 87 -0.92 22.08 -17.36
CA THR A 87 0.09 23.16 -17.29
C THR A 87 1.48 22.66 -16.92
N THR A 88 1.57 21.62 -16.09
CA THR A 88 2.83 21.07 -15.61
C THR A 88 3.58 20.22 -16.64
N ARG A 89 2.95 19.84 -17.76
CA ARG A 89 3.51 18.87 -18.71
C ARG A 89 3.43 19.28 -20.18
N SER A 90 2.88 20.45 -20.50
CA SER A 90 2.70 20.91 -21.89
C SER A 90 2.01 19.88 -22.78
N MET A 91 1.04 19.13 -22.23
CA MET A 91 0.33 18.06 -22.91
C MET A 91 -1.17 18.29 -22.82
N ASP A 92 -1.87 17.93 -23.91
CA ASP A 92 -3.32 18.02 -24.01
C ASP A 92 -3.95 16.64 -23.70
N VAL A 93 -4.91 16.62 -22.78
CA VAL A 93 -5.70 15.45 -22.39
C VAL A 93 -7.13 15.64 -22.89
N TYR A 94 -7.76 14.61 -23.46
CA TYR A 94 -9.10 14.72 -24.00
C TYR A 94 -10.13 14.19 -23.00
N LEU A 95 -10.93 15.10 -22.46
CA LEU A 95 -11.88 14.84 -21.38
C LEU A 95 -13.31 15.13 -21.82
N LEU A 96 -14.26 14.40 -21.24
CA LEU A 96 -15.69 14.68 -21.38
C LEU A 96 -16.08 15.89 -20.51
N PRO A 97 -17.17 16.62 -20.85
CA PRO A 97 -17.61 17.80 -20.11
C PRO A 97 -17.78 17.57 -18.61
N LEU A 98 -18.34 16.43 -18.18
CA LEU A 98 -18.46 16.15 -16.74
C LEU A 98 -17.11 16.15 -16.02
N GLN A 99 -16.08 15.55 -16.62
CA GLN A 99 -14.74 15.49 -16.03
C GLN A 99 -14.13 16.89 -15.93
N LEU A 100 -14.29 17.70 -16.97
CA LEU A 100 -13.83 19.10 -17.01
C LEU A 100 -14.51 19.95 -15.95
N LEU A 101 -15.82 19.79 -15.78
CA LEU A 101 -16.57 20.50 -14.75
C LEU A 101 -16.20 20.01 -13.34
N LEU A 102 -15.91 18.71 -13.14
CA LEU A 102 -15.41 18.20 -11.85
C LEU A 102 -14.03 18.76 -11.49
N LEU A 103 -13.18 19.06 -12.47
CA LEU A 103 -11.90 19.74 -12.25
C LEU A 103 -12.05 21.18 -11.73
N SER A 104 -13.21 21.82 -11.91
CA SER A 104 -13.47 23.15 -11.34
C SER A 104 -13.62 23.17 -9.81
N ARG A 105 -13.73 21.99 -9.18
CA ARG A 105 -13.83 21.70 -7.73
C ARG A 105 -14.94 22.45 -6.98
N THR A 106 -14.87 23.77 -6.87
CA THR A 106 -15.74 24.61 -6.04
C THR A 106 -17.03 25.05 -6.73
N GLN A 107 -17.07 25.05 -8.06
CA GLN A 107 -18.21 25.57 -8.82
C GLN A 107 -19.23 24.51 -9.20
N ILE A 108 -18.81 23.24 -9.30
CA ILE A 108 -19.71 22.14 -9.62
C ILE A 108 -20.65 21.80 -8.47
N SER A 109 -21.95 21.69 -8.79
CA SER A 109 -23.00 21.34 -7.84
C SER A 109 -23.69 20.03 -8.21
N LEU A 110 -24.27 19.35 -7.21
CA LEU A 110 -25.01 18.09 -7.43
C LEU A 110 -26.15 18.23 -8.46
N PRO A 111 -26.96 19.30 -8.49
CA PRO A 111 -27.99 19.48 -9.53
C PRO A 111 -27.43 19.43 -10.95
N ILE A 112 -26.27 20.06 -11.19
CA ILE A 112 -25.61 20.05 -12.51
C ILE A 112 -25.16 18.63 -12.87
N VAL A 113 -24.56 17.92 -11.91
CA VAL A 113 -24.13 16.52 -12.11
C VAL A 113 -25.31 15.61 -12.44
N ARG A 114 -26.45 15.79 -11.76
CA ARG A 114 -27.69 15.04 -12.01
C ARG A 114 -28.25 15.31 -13.40
N GLU A 115 -28.29 16.57 -13.81
CA GLU A 115 -28.79 16.95 -15.13
C GLU A 115 -27.91 16.39 -16.24
N ILE A 116 -26.59 16.50 -16.11
CA ILE A 116 -25.65 15.88 -17.06
C ILE A 116 -25.86 14.37 -17.15
N HIS A 117 -26.01 13.69 -16.02
CA HIS A 117 -26.30 12.26 -16.01
C HIS A 117 -27.62 11.95 -16.71
N ALA A 118 -28.69 12.73 -16.46
CA ALA A 118 -29.99 12.50 -17.07
C ALA A 118 -29.92 12.62 -18.60
N LEU A 119 -29.16 13.59 -19.10
CA LEU A 119 -28.93 13.81 -20.53
C LEU A 119 -27.96 12.79 -21.16
N PHE A 120 -26.97 12.32 -20.39
CA PHE A 120 -25.99 11.35 -20.85
C PHE A 120 -25.54 10.39 -19.73
N PRO A 121 -26.26 9.28 -19.48
CA PRO A 121 -25.97 8.35 -18.38
C PRO A 121 -24.57 7.73 -18.42
N GLY A 122 -24.01 7.56 -19.63
CA GLY A 122 -22.65 7.04 -19.82
C GLY A 122 -21.53 7.98 -19.37
N SER A 123 -21.83 9.20 -18.89
CA SER A 123 -20.84 10.17 -18.43
C SER A 123 -20.06 9.71 -17.20
N MET A 124 -20.62 8.82 -16.38
CA MET A 124 -20.02 8.38 -15.10
C MET A 124 -18.96 7.30 -15.27
N ALA A 125 -19.17 6.38 -16.21
CA ALA A 125 -18.31 5.23 -16.46
C ALA A 125 -17.17 5.51 -17.44
N LYS A 126 -17.33 6.53 -18.30
CA LYS A 126 -16.35 6.80 -19.36
C LYS A 126 -15.08 7.44 -18.82
N MET A 127 -13.99 6.69 -18.96
CA MET A 127 -12.64 7.17 -18.71
C MET A 127 -12.21 8.19 -19.78
N GLY A 128 -11.61 9.30 -19.34
CA GLY A 128 -10.92 10.23 -20.24
C GLY A 128 -9.74 9.52 -20.89
N ARG A 129 -9.55 9.69 -22.20
CA ARG A 129 -8.50 8.99 -22.94
C ARG A 129 -7.26 9.87 -23.03
N TYR A 130 -6.12 9.27 -22.72
CA TYR A 130 -4.80 9.85 -22.93
C TYR A 130 -4.20 9.23 -24.20
N TYR A 131 -3.57 10.05 -25.05
CA TYR A 131 -2.99 9.60 -26.32
C TYR A 131 -1.49 9.26 -26.23
N ALA A 132 -0.85 9.40 -25.08
CA ALA A 132 0.55 8.98 -24.92
C ALA A 132 0.62 7.63 -24.17
N GLU A 133 1.16 6.62 -24.85
CA GLU A 133 1.08 5.19 -24.51
C GLU A 133 1.77 4.77 -23.19
N GLU A 134 2.35 5.71 -22.42
CA GLU A 134 3.31 5.37 -21.35
C GLU A 134 2.98 5.92 -19.95
N LEU A 135 1.88 6.67 -19.75
CA LEU A 135 1.56 7.25 -18.45
C LEU A 135 0.10 6.96 -18.02
N ASP A 136 -0.05 6.12 -16.98
CA ASP A 136 -1.32 5.70 -16.34
C ASP A 136 -2.08 6.84 -15.60
N TYR A 137 -2.37 7.94 -16.28
CA TYR A 137 -3.24 8.99 -15.75
C TYR A 137 -4.63 8.86 -16.38
N SER A 138 -5.45 8.02 -15.76
CA SER A 138 -6.86 7.95 -16.10
C SER A 138 -7.59 9.09 -15.38
N TYR A 139 -8.58 9.74 -16.00
CA TYR A 139 -9.37 10.81 -15.38
C TYR A 139 -10.75 10.29 -15.03
N TYR A 140 -10.84 9.34 -14.12
CA TYR A 140 -12.10 8.69 -13.80
C TYR A 140 -13.05 9.68 -13.07
N PRO A 141 -14.33 9.80 -13.46
CA PRO A 141 -15.25 10.77 -12.86
C PRO A 141 -15.34 10.66 -11.33
N LEU A 142 -15.36 9.45 -10.77
CA LEU A 142 -15.35 9.27 -9.31
C LEU A 142 -14.06 9.78 -8.64
N TYR A 143 -12.90 9.61 -9.29
CA TYR A 143 -11.64 10.16 -8.78
C TYR A 143 -11.68 11.69 -8.76
N LEU A 144 -12.18 12.31 -9.82
CA LEU A 144 -12.33 13.77 -9.89
C LEU A 144 -13.38 14.27 -8.90
N ALA A 145 -14.46 13.52 -8.68
CA ALA A 145 -15.45 13.80 -7.66
C ALA A 145 -14.84 13.85 -6.26
N CYS A 146 -13.89 12.96 -5.95
CA CYS A 146 -13.19 12.99 -4.68
C CYS A 146 -12.41 14.30 -4.48
N ALA A 147 -11.85 14.87 -5.55
CA ALA A 147 -11.16 16.17 -5.50
C ALA A 147 -12.10 17.37 -5.30
N THR A 148 -13.41 17.24 -5.56
CA THR A 148 -14.42 18.28 -5.26
C THR A 148 -14.72 18.40 -3.76
N ARG A 149 -14.38 17.37 -2.97
CA ARG A 149 -14.71 17.26 -1.54
C ARG A 149 -16.20 17.38 -1.22
N ASN A 150 -17.06 17.14 -2.21
CA ASN A 150 -18.50 17.14 -2.03
C ASN A 150 -19.02 15.70 -1.93
N ASP A 151 -19.21 15.22 -0.71
CA ASP A 151 -19.68 13.86 -0.42
C ASP A 151 -20.98 13.50 -1.17
N THR A 152 -21.84 14.47 -1.45
CA THR A 152 -23.09 14.22 -2.17
C THR A 152 -22.86 13.94 -3.66
N ILE A 153 -21.89 14.63 -4.27
CA ILE A 153 -21.45 14.37 -5.65
C ILE A 153 -20.74 13.01 -5.71
N ILE A 154 -19.83 12.74 -4.78
CA ILE A 154 -19.11 11.46 -4.68
C ILE A 154 -20.11 10.31 -4.54
N GLN A 155 -21.06 10.42 -3.61
CA GLN A 155 -22.10 9.43 -3.38
C GLN A 155 -22.97 9.21 -4.62
N PHE A 156 -23.39 10.30 -5.28
CA PHE A 156 -24.20 10.22 -6.49
C PHE A 156 -23.45 9.48 -7.59
N ILE A 157 -22.22 9.89 -7.92
CA ILE A 157 -21.42 9.26 -8.96
C ILE A 157 -21.19 7.78 -8.63
N ALA A 158 -20.75 7.47 -7.41
CA ALA A 158 -20.51 6.09 -6.98
C ALA A 158 -21.77 5.20 -7.09
N SER A 159 -22.96 5.72 -6.74
CA SER A 159 -24.20 4.96 -6.80
C SER A 159 -24.64 4.59 -8.23
N HIS A 160 -24.16 5.31 -9.24
CA HIS A 160 -24.50 5.07 -10.65
C HIS A 160 -23.40 4.30 -11.41
N LEU A 161 -22.29 3.96 -10.74
CA LEU A 161 -21.29 3.04 -11.28
C LEU A 161 -21.70 1.60 -11.01
N THR A 162 -21.71 0.79 -12.06
CA THR A 162 -21.99 -0.65 -12.02
C THR A 162 -20.71 -1.45 -11.77
N GLU A 163 -20.84 -2.74 -11.47
CA GLU A 163 -19.68 -3.63 -11.33
C GLU A 163 -18.89 -3.77 -12.65
N GLN A 164 -19.54 -3.61 -13.80
CA GLN A 164 -18.87 -3.62 -15.10
C GLN A 164 -17.97 -2.41 -15.32
N ASP A 165 -18.20 -1.33 -14.55
CA ASP A 165 -17.41 -0.11 -14.59
C ASP A 165 -16.21 -0.17 -13.62
N TYR A 166 -16.06 -1.28 -12.88
CA TYR A 166 -14.91 -1.54 -12.02
C TYR A 166 -13.66 -1.74 -12.89
N ASP A 167 -12.77 -0.76 -12.86
CA ASP A 167 -11.45 -0.87 -13.46
C ASP A 167 -10.37 -0.90 -12.37
N PRO A 168 -9.78 -2.07 -12.08
CA PRO A 168 -8.72 -2.17 -11.08
C PRO A 168 -7.46 -1.36 -11.45
N ARG A 169 -7.30 -0.95 -12.72
CA ARG A 169 -6.25 -0.01 -13.13
C ARG A 169 -6.43 1.38 -12.54
N CYS A 170 -7.60 1.72 -12.00
CA CYS A 170 -7.86 2.97 -11.29
C CYS A 170 -7.43 2.95 -9.81
N LEU A 171 -7.12 1.78 -9.22
CA LEU A 171 -6.67 1.67 -7.83
C LEU A 171 -5.46 2.55 -7.47
N PRO A 172 -4.40 2.66 -8.31
CA PRO A 172 -3.29 3.58 -8.06
C PRO A 172 -3.73 5.04 -7.91
N MET A 173 -4.80 5.46 -8.60
CA MET A 173 -5.29 6.83 -8.53
C MET A 173 -6.04 7.09 -7.22
N PHE A 174 -6.97 6.22 -6.84
CA PHE A 174 -7.70 6.37 -5.58
C PHE A 174 -6.75 6.34 -4.38
N ARG A 175 -5.66 5.59 -4.48
CA ARG A 175 -4.59 5.58 -3.50
C ARG A 175 -3.94 6.97 -3.32
N ARG A 176 -3.71 7.73 -4.39
CA ARG A 176 -3.09 9.07 -4.30
C ARG A 176 -3.90 10.03 -3.44
N LEU A 177 -5.21 9.85 -3.36
CA LEU A 177 -6.07 10.67 -2.50
C LEU A 177 -5.68 10.55 -1.01
N PHE A 178 -5.07 9.44 -0.60
CA PHE A 178 -4.56 9.22 0.76
C PHE A 178 -3.11 9.68 0.95
N GLN A 179 -2.46 10.23 -0.08
CA GLN A 179 -1.10 10.77 -0.02
C GLN A 179 -1.07 12.29 0.18
N GLU A 180 -2.22 12.95 0.10
CA GLU A 180 -2.35 14.40 0.26
C GLU A 180 -1.99 14.82 1.70
N SER A 181 -0.93 15.62 1.83
CA SER A 181 -0.40 16.06 3.13
C SER A 181 -1.16 17.25 3.71
N ASN A 182 -1.79 18.06 2.86
CA ASN A 182 -2.57 19.20 3.30
C ASN A 182 -3.88 18.73 3.95
N THR A 183 -4.14 19.15 5.18
CA THR A 183 -5.35 18.77 5.92
C THR A 183 -6.63 19.12 5.18
N GLN A 184 -6.61 20.18 4.38
CA GLN A 184 -7.75 20.59 3.56
C GLN A 184 -8.02 19.59 2.43
N ASP A 185 -7.00 18.96 1.86
CA ASP A 185 -7.09 18.06 0.69
C ASP A 185 -7.47 16.61 1.03
N LYS A 186 -7.62 16.28 2.31
CA LYS A 186 -7.93 14.92 2.77
C LYS A 186 -9.38 14.51 2.46
N LEU A 187 -9.56 13.23 2.18
CA LEU A 187 -10.89 12.64 2.04
C LEU A 187 -11.65 12.65 3.37
N SER A 188 -12.96 12.90 3.28
CA SER A 188 -13.88 12.72 4.41
C SER A 188 -14.06 11.23 4.73
N LEU A 189 -14.49 10.91 5.95
CA LEU A 189 -14.89 9.55 6.33
C LEU A 189 -15.93 8.97 5.37
N LYS A 190 -16.93 9.77 4.98
CA LYS A 190 -18.01 9.32 4.10
C LYS A 190 -17.48 9.02 2.70
N ALA A 191 -16.61 9.86 2.16
CA ALA A 191 -15.95 9.60 0.88
C ALA A 191 -15.11 8.31 0.94
N THR A 192 -14.34 8.10 2.02
CA THR A 192 -13.58 6.86 2.22
C THR A 192 -14.50 5.64 2.28
N GLN A 193 -15.61 5.69 3.03
CA GLN A 193 -16.58 4.59 3.09
C GLN A 193 -17.16 4.25 1.72
N ILE A 194 -17.51 5.27 0.92
CA ILE A 194 -18.02 5.09 -0.44
C ILE A 194 -16.97 4.41 -1.32
N LEU A 195 -15.74 4.91 -1.30
CA LEU A 195 -14.64 4.35 -2.09
C LEU A 195 -14.34 2.89 -1.70
N LEU A 196 -14.21 2.57 -0.41
CA LEU A 196 -13.91 1.22 0.04
C LEU A 196 -15.07 0.24 -0.15
N THR A 197 -16.30 0.74 -0.23
CA THR A 197 -17.46 -0.09 -0.59
C THR A 197 -17.45 -0.43 -2.08
N LYS A 198 -17.03 0.49 -2.94
CA LYS A 198 -16.96 0.28 -4.40
C LYS A 198 -15.67 -0.41 -4.85
N TYR A 199 -14.57 -0.20 -4.13
CA TYR A 199 -13.24 -0.72 -4.42
C TYR A 199 -12.65 -1.37 -3.16
N PRO A 200 -13.18 -2.52 -2.73
CA PRO A 200 -12.70 -3.19 -1.51
C PRO A 200 -11.23 -3.61 -1.62
N ASP A 201 -10.76 -3.98 -2.81
CA ASP A 201 -9.37 -4.39 -3.05
C ASP A 201 -8.37 -3.26 -2.78
N LEU A 202 -8.81 -1.99 -2.74
CA LEU A 202 -7.95 -0.84 -2.48
C LEU A 202 -7.17 -0.96 -1.15
N VAL A 203 -7.70 -1.69 -0.16
CA VAL A 203 -7.04 -1.90 1.14
C VAL A 203 -5.88 -2.90 1.08
N THR A 204 -5.87 -3.82 0.11
CA THR A 204 -4.89 -4.91 0.01
C THR A 204 -3.79 -4.62 -1.01
N VAL A 205 -4.04 -3.77 -2.00
CA VAL A 205 -3.04 -3.47 -3.03
C VAL A 205 -1.87 -2.66 -2.45
N GLU A 206 -0.67 -3.21 -2.66
CA GLU A 206 0.59 -2.56 -2.31
C GLU A 206 1.15 -1.80 -3.51
N PHE A 207 1.61 -0.57 -3.27
CA PHE A 207 2.18 0.32 -4.27
C PHE A 207 3.46 0.97 -3.73
N SER A 208 4.18 1.73 -4.58
CA SER A 208 5.36 2.50 -4.18
C SER A 208 5.06 3.47 -3.02
N GLY A 209 5.44 3.10 -1.79
CA GLY A 209 5.13 3.88 -0.58
C GLY A 209 4.29 3.15 0.47
N GLY A 210 3.74 1.97 0.17
CA GLY A 210 2.90 1.19 1.08
C GLY A 210 1.42 1.16 0.70
N LYS A 211 0.62 0.47 1.53
CA LYS A 211 -0.84 0.34 1.41
C LYS A 211 -1.53 1.64 1.79
N ILE A 212 -2.84 1.76 1.51
CA ILE A 212 -3.58 2.98 1.84
C ILE A 212 -3.60 3.29 3.34
N LEU A 213 -3.57 2.27 4.21
CA LEU A 213 -3.50 2.47 5.66
C LEU A 213 -2.20 3.14 6.06
N ASP A 214 -1.07 2.72 5.47
CA ASP A 214 0.24 3.31 5.71
C ASP A 214 0.21 4.79 5.32
N LEU A 215 -0.30 5.08 4.13
CA LEU A 215 -0.37 6.45 3.61
C LEU A 215 -1.27 7.34 4.44
N ALA A 216 -2.48 6.88 4.77
CA ALA A 216 -3.42 7.62 5.58
C ALA A 216 -2.85 7.90 6.97
N PHE A 217 -2.16 6.93 7.57
CA PHE A 217 -1.49 7.12 8.86
C PHE A 217 -0.39 8.18 8.78
N HIS A 218 0.53 8.07 7.81
CA HIS A 218 1.67 8.98 7.65
C HIS A 218 1.27 10.40 7.21
N THR A 219 0.09 10.57 6.64
CA THR A 219 -0.44 11.88 6.25
C THR A 219 -1.39 12.47 7.30
N ASP A 220 -1.45 11.92 8.53
CA ASP A 220 -2.31 12.40 9.62
C ASP A 220 -3.82 12.37 9.31
N TYR A 221 -4.32 11.30 8.70
CA TYR A 221 -5.78 11.14 8.58
C TYR A 221 -6.43 10.97 9.97
N PRO A 222 -7.66 11.50 10.17
CA PRO A 222 -8.39 11.31 11.41
C PRO A 222 -8.60 9.83 11.74
N LEU A 223 -8.60 9.50 13.04
CA LEU A 223 -8.70 8.12 13.54
C LEU A 223 -9.89 7.36 12.96
N ASN A 224 -11.05 7.99 12.85
CA ASN A 224 -12.26 7.36 12.30
C ASN A 224 -12.06 6.89 10.83
N VAL A 225 -11.24 7.59 10.04
CA VAL A 225 -10.89 7.17 8.68
C VAL A 225 -9.93 5.98 8.71
N LEU A 226 -8.92 6.01 9.57
CA LEU A 226 -7.99 4.89 9.75
C LEU A 226 -8.72 3.62 10.19
N GLN A 227 -9.68 3.77 11.09
CA GLN A 227 -10.50 2.67 11.61
C GLN A 227 -11.44 2.13 10.52
N CYS A 228 -12.04 3.01 9.72
CA CYS A 228 -12.81 2.59 8.54
C CYS A 228 -11.98 1.77 7.54
N ILE A 229 -10.70 2.14 7.32
CA ILE A 229 -9.79 1.37 6.46
C ILE A 229 -9.51 0.00 7.08
N LEU A 230 -9.19 -0.05 8.39
CA LEU A 230 -8.93 -1.29 9.12
C LEU A 230 -10.12 -2.25 9.14
N ASP A 231 -11.34 -1.73 9.34
CA ASP A 231 -12.57 -2.52 9.38
C ASP A 231 -12.85 -3.20 8.02
N LYS A 232 -12.46 -2.53 6.93
CA LYS A 232 -12.55 -3.09 5.57
C LYS A 232 -11.35 -3.96 5.19
N THR A 233 -10.27 -3.92 5.96
CA THR A 233 -9.08 -4.72 5.72
C THR A 233 -9.27 -6.13 6.32
N PRO A 234 -9.16 -7.20 5.52
CA PRO A 234 -9.25 -8.57 6.05
C PRO A 234 -8.21 -8.80 7.13
N HIS A 235 -8.56 -9.54 8.19
CA HIS A 235 -7.73 -9.69 9.40
C HIS A 235 -6.26 -10.04 9.09
N GLN A 236 -6.03 -11.02 8.22
CA GLN A 236 -4.69 -11.48 7.81
C GLN A 236 -3.86 -10.41 7.06
N HIS A 237 -4.51 -9.36 6.53
CA HIS A 237 -3.86 -8.28 5.79
C HIS A 237 -3.75 -6.98 6.60
N ARG A 238 -4.21 -6.97 7.86
CA ARG A 238 -4.12 -5.82 8.77
C ARG A 238 -2.67 -5.60 9.18
N ALA A 239 -1.97 -4.88 8.32
CA ALA A 239 -0.57 -4.55 8.44
C ALA A 239 -0.40 -3.04 8.32
N ILE A 240 0.51 -2.48 9.11
CA ILE A 240 0.96 -1.10 8.93
C ILE A 240 2.48 -1.06 8.79
N HIS A 241 2.96 -0.28 7.80
CA HIS A 241 4.38 0.01 7.60
C HIS A 241 4.70 1.44 8.03
N ILE A 242 5.37 1.56 9.17
CA ILE A 242 5.84 2.84 9.70
C ILE A 242 7.28 3.10 9.21
N ARG A 243 7.44 4.11 8.37
CA ARG A 243 8.73 4.56 7.83
C ARG A 243 9.14 5.86 8.51
N ALA A 244 10.41 5.98 8.88
CA ALA A 244 10.95 7.18 9.52
C ALA A 244 10.12 7.68 10.74
N PRO A 245 9.91 6.82 11.76
CA PRO A 245 9.05 7.11 12.91
C PRO A 245 9.45 8.33 13.75
N SER A 246 10.64 8.90 13.50
CA SER A 246 11.06 10.16 14.11
C SER A 246 10.19 11.36 13.70
N ALA A 247 9.40 11.22 12.63
CA ALA A 247 8.48 12.24 12.16
C ALA A 247 7.05 12.08 12.71
N LEU A 248 6.79 11.07 13.57
CA LEU A 248 5.44 10.85 14.09
C LEU A 248 5.07 11.93 15.12
N SER A 249 3.88 12.49 14.95
CA SER A 249 3.25 13.40 15.92
C SER A 249 2.84 12.65 17.19
N THR A 250 2.65 13.37 18.29
CA THR A 250 2.12 12.81 19.55
C THR A 250 0.78 12.11 19.35
N ASP A 251 -0.06 12.68 18.49
CA ASP A 251 -1.39 12.13 18.19
C ASP A 251 -1.28 10.85 17.36
N GLN A 252 -0.36 10.78 16.40
CA GLN A 252 -0.09 9.54 15.66
C GLN A 252 0.40 8.42 16.58
N VAL A 253 1.30 8.73 17.51
CA VAL A 253 1.79 7.77 18.50
C VAL A 253 0.65 7.28 19.40
N HIS A 254 -0.17 8.20 19.91
CA HIS A 254 -1.32 7.87 20.74
C HIS A 254 -2.31 6.97 19.97
N ASN A 255 -2.66 7.36 18.74
CA ASN A 255 -3.59 6.61 17.89
C ASN A 255 -3.04 5.22 17.53
N LEU A 256 -1.76 5.14 17.21
CA LEU A 256 -1.08 3.87 16.98
C LEU A 256 -1.22 2.98 18.21
N LYS A 257 -0.78 3.48 19.37
CA LYS A 257 -0.71 2.73 20.62
C LYS A 257 -2.07 2.24 21.09
N HIS A 258 -3.08 3.10 21.14
CA HIS A 258 -4.35 2.77 21.81
C HIS A 258 -5.45 2.29 20.88
N HIS A 259 -5.34 2.51 19.57
CA HIS A 259 -6.43 2.22 18.63
C HIS A 259 -6.04 1.30 17.49
N LEU A 260 -4.84 1.47 16.91
CA LEU A 260 -4.43 0.66 15.75
C LEU A 260 -3.78 -0.66 16.17
N LEU A 261 -2.79 -0.65 17.07
CA LEU A 261 -2.06 -1.87 17.47
C LEU A 261 -2.97 -3.01 17.97
N PRO A 262 -4.03 -2.76 18.77
CA PRO A 262 -4.98 -3.82 19.16
C PRO A 262 -5.60 -4.56 17.98
N CYS A 263 -5.75 -3.89 16.84
CA CYS A 263 -6.44 -4.40 15.66
C CYS A 263 -5.49 -4.95 14.58
N LEU A 264 -4.18 -4.75 14.73
CA LEU A 264 -3.17 -5.10 13.73
C LEU A 264 -2.67 -6.53 13.94
N HIS A 265 -2.50 -7.23 12.81
CA HIS A 265 -1.87 -8.54 12.76
C HIS A 265 -0.36 -8.42 12.52
N THR A 266 0.04 -7.45 11.68
CA THR A 266 1.45 -7.19 11.35
C THR A 266 1.83 -5.73 11.58
N LEU A 267 2.98 -5.49 12.20
CA LEU A 267 3.61 -4.19 12.29
C LEU A 267 4.99 -4.25 11.63
N LYS A 268 5.21 -3.43 10.61
CA LYS A 268 6.53 -3.21 10.01
C LYS A 268 7.06 -1.87 10.45
N TRP A 269 8.16 -1.87 11.20
CA TRP A 269 8.77 -0.68 11.76
C TRP A 269 10.13 -0.43 11.11
N GLU A 270 10.27 0.67 10.38
CA GLU A 270 11.50 1.03 9.67
C GLU A 270 12.08 2.32 10.22
N THR A 271 13.23 2.22 10.88
CA THR A 271 13.86 3.36 11.56
C THR A 271 15.38 3.37 11.47
N ASN A 272 15.96 4.55 11.59
CA ASN A 272 17.39 4.79 11.77
C ASN A 272 17.76 5.38 13.13
N SER A 273 16.78 5.55 14.02
CA SER A 273 16.93 6.30 15.25
C SER A 273 16.53 5.45 16.45
N SER A 274 17.41 5.36 17.44
CA SER A 274 17.12 4.59 18.65
C SER A 274 16.03 5.18 19.52
N ASN A 275 15.82 6.50 19.47
CA ASN A 275 14.71 7.13 20.20
C ASN A 275 13.36 6.57 19.74
N THR A 276 13.25 6.23 18.45
CA THR A 276 12.03 5.64 17.91
C THR A 276 11.91 4.14 18.22
N LEU A 277 13.00 3.47 18.61
CA LEU A 277 12.92 2.10 19.11
C LEU A 277 12.36 2.07 20.53
N LEU A 278 12.72 3.07 21.35
CA LEU A 278 12.08 3.27 22.65
C LEU A 278 10.59 3.54 22.47
N LEU A 279 10.22 4.37 21.50
CA LEU A 279 8.81 4.59 21.12
C LEU A 279 8.09 3.30 20.74
N LEU A 280 8.74 2.43 19.94
CA LEU A 280 8.20 1.12 19.59
C LEU A 280 8.02 0.25 20.84
N GLN A 281 9.03 0.19 21.71
CA GLN A 281 8.96 -0.54 22.97
C GLN A 281 7.78 -0.05 23.83
N ASP A 282 7.63 1.25 24.03
CA ASP A 282 6.56 1.86 24.81
C ASP A 282 5.17 1.60 24.21
N SER A 283 5.09 1.55 22.87
CA SER A 283 3.84 1.24 22.16
C SER A 283 3.45 -0.23 22.27
N LEU A 284 4.44 -1.12 22.38
CA LEU A 284 4.25 -2.56 22.48
C LEU A 284 4.02 -3.05 23.92
N GLN A 285 4.55 -2.37 24.95
CA GLN A 285 4.39 -2.79 26.35
C GLN A 285 2.93 -3.07 26.73
N GLU A 286 1.99 -2.30 26.18
CA GLU A 286 0.56 -2.40 26.50
C GLU A 286 -0.26 -3.29 25.55
N ASN A 287 0.30 -3.71 24.40
CA ASN A 287 -0.47 -4.33 23.32
C ASN A 287 0.02 -5.73 22.96
N THR A 288 -0.68 -6.78 23.38
CA THR A 288 -0.33 -8.19 23.13
C THR A 288 -0.86 -8.77 21.82
N SER A 289 -1.66 -8.01 21.06
CA SER A 289 -2.40 -8.50 19.89
C SER A 289 -1.55 -8.76 18.63
N ILE A 290 -0.40 -8.09 18.51
CA ILE A 290 0.41 -8.16 17.29
C ILE A 290 1.08 -9.53 17.21
N GLN A 291 0.77 -10.25 16.14
CA GLN A 291 1.33 -11.59 15.89
C GLN A 291 2.66 -11.52 15.15
N HIS A 292 2.85 -10.48 14.32
CA HIS A 292 3.99 -10.37 13.41
C HIS A 292 4.64 -8.98 13.52
N LEU A 293 5.81 -8.90 14.15
CA LEU A 293 6.64 -7.68 14.11
C LEU A 293 7.82 -7.88 13.13
N GLU A 294 7.93 -6.98 12.15
CA GLU A 294 9.07 -6.83 11.26
C GLU A 294 9.81 -5.53 11.61
N LEU A 295 11.06 -5.64 12.07
CA LEU A 295 11.90 -4.48 12.36
C LEU A 295 12.96 -4.30 11.28
N VAL A 296 12.96 -3.14 10.62
CA VAL A 296 14.00 -2.69 9.68
C VAL A 296 14.80 -1.58 10.35
N PHE A 297 16.04 -1.86 10.75
CA PHE A 297 16.90 -0.86 11.38
C PHE A 297 17.99 -0.38 10.41
N ARG A 298 17.99 0.91 10.07
CA ARG A 298 18.94 1.57 9.17
C ARG A 298 19.99 2.38 9.93
N SER A 299 21.24 1.94 9.99
CA SER A 299 22.28 2.78 10.62
C SER A 299 22.81 3.82 9.63
N ASN A 300 22.56 5.11 9.90
CA ASN A 300 22.95 6.23 9.03
C ASN A 300 24.42 6.71 9.21
N GLY A 301 25.29 5.98 9.91
CA GLY A 301 26.65 6.44 10.22
C GLY A 301 27.74 5.40 9.94
N ASN A 302 28.95 5.91 9.63
CA ASN A 302 30.21 5.14 9.63
C ASN A 302 30.65 4.72 11.05
N SER A 303 29.79 4.82 12.06
CA SER A 303 30.13 4.43 13.41
C SER A 303 30.29 2.92 13.48
N SER A 304 31.49 2.46 13.82
CA SER A 304 31.83 1.05 13.99
C SER A 304 31.15 0.38 15.18
N ARG A 305 30.31 1.09 15.94
CA ARG A 305 29.62 0.58 17.12
C ARG A 305 28.11 0.62 16.92
N PRO A 306 27.37 -0.42 17.36
CA PRO A 306 25.92 -0.35 17.43
C PRO A 306 25.52 0.73 18.42
N ASP A 307 24.43 1.43 18.15
CA ASP A 307 23.83 2.32 19.13
C ASP A 307 23.52 1.51 20.42
N PRO A 308 24.05 1.89 21.59
CA PRO A 308 23.80 1.18 22.85
C PRO A 308 22.31 1.00 23.14
N SER A 309 21.49 1.96 22.71
CA SER A 309 20.06 1.96 22.88
C SER A 309 19.39 0.85 22.06
N PHE A 310 19.87 0.60 20.83
CA PHE A 310 19.40 -0.53 20.00
C PHE A 310 19.67 -1.87 20.71
N LEU A 311 20.85 -2.05 21.29
CA LEU A 311 21.19 -3.26 22.07
C LEU A 311 20.37 -3.40 23.35
N THR A 312 19.80 -2.32 23.86
CA THR A 312 18.97 -2.31 25.07
C THR A 312 17.52 -2.66 24.76
N VAL A 313 16.97 -2.16 23.63
CA VAL A 313 15.58 -2.41 23.22
C VAL A 313 15.41 -3.81 22.64
N LEU A 314 16.42 -4.32 21.93
CA LEU A 314 16.32 -5.58 21.21
C LEU A 314 15.98 -6.77 22.14
N PRO A 315 16.62 -6.97 23.31
CA PRO A 315 16.23 -8.00 24.26
C PRO A 315 14.76 -7.91 24.69
N PHE A 316 14.21 -6.71 24.89
CA PHE A 316 12.79 -6.53 25.22
C PHE A 316 11.87 -7.03 24.10
N LEU A 317 12.17 -6.66 22.85
CA LEU A 317 11.38 -7.11 21.68
C LEU A 317 11.46 -8.63 21.49
N LEU A 318 12.60 -9.23 21.82
CA LEU A 318 12.77 -10.68 21.78
C LEU A 318 12.03 -11.38 22.94
N GLN A 319 12.12 -10.84 24.17
CA GLN A 319 11.43 -11.42 25.34
C GLN A 319 9.91 -11.35 25.24
N ALA A 320 9.39 -10.35 24.52
CA ALA A 320 7.96 -10.25 24.27
C ALA A 320 7.41 -11.37 23.36
N ASP A 321 8.28 -12.18 22.73
CA ASP A 321 7.94 -13.26 21.77
C ASP A 321 7.03 -12.78 20.64
N ARG A 322 7.32 -11.58 20.09
CA ARG A 322 6.55 -10.93 19.01
C ARG A 322 7.37 -10.69 17.75
N LEU A 323 8.69 -10.63 17.88
CA LEU A 323 9.59 -10.27 16.79
C LEU A 323 9.81 -11.48 15.88
N GLN A 324 9.19 -11.46 14.71
CA GLN A 324 9.30 -12.57 13.75
C GLN A 324 10.37 -12.35 12.69
N SER A 325 10.59 -11.11 12.30
CA SER A 325 11.57 -10.77 11.28
C SER A 325 12.38 -9.57 11.73
N LEU A 326 13.70 -9.72 11.70
CA LEU A 326 14.65 -8.66 11.95
C LEU A 326 15.52 -8.44 10.72
N ARG A 327 15.42 -7.24 10.14
CA ARG A 327 16.26 -6.80 9.02
C ARG A 327 17.11 -5.63 9.46
N LEU A 328 18.42 -5.82 9.42
CA LEU A 328 19.42 -4.85 9.82
C LEU A 328 20.08 -4.32 8.54
N GLU A 329 19.74 -3.09 8.18
CA GLU A 329 20.30 -2.35 7.05
C GLU A 329 21.37 -1.39 7.55
N THR A 330 22.53 -1.94 7.90
CA THR A 330 23.53 -1.19 8.65
C THR A 330 24.84 -1.10 7.89
N ASN A 331 25.42 0.09 7.78
CA ASN A 331 26.84 0.28 7.48
C ASN A 331 27.75 -0.08 8.68
N MET A 332 27.26 -0.91 9.60
CA MET A 332 27.99 -1.30 10.79
C MET A 332 29.21 -2.13 10.42
N ALA A 333 30.32 -1.90 11.14
CA ALA A 333 31.47 -2.78 11.05
C ALA A 333 31.03 -4.22 11.39
N PRO A 334 31.60 -5.26 10.77
CA PRO A 334 31.20 -6.65 11.04
C PRO A 334 31.29 -7.05 12.52
N SER A 335 32.18 -6.43 13.29
CA SER A 335 32.29 -6.57 14.75
C SER A 335 31.08 -6.05 15.53
N ALA A 336 30.36 -5.04 15.01
CA ALA A 336 29.10 -4.57 15.57
C ALA A 336 27.96 -5.55 15.26
N SER A 337 27.93 -6.13 14.05
CA SER A 337 27.00 -7.20 13.70
C SER A 337 27.18 -8.43 14.60
N VAL A 338 28.43 -8.77 14.97
CA VAL A 338 28.74 -9.80 15.97
C VAL A 338 28.12 -9.46 17.32
N LYS A 339 28.24 -8.22 17.82
CA LYS A 339 27.65 -7.83 19.11
C LYS A 339 26.13 -7.83 19.10
N VAL A 340 25.50 -7.46 17.98
CA VAL A 340 24.05 -7.54 17.82
C VAL A 340 23.61 -8.99 17.82
N ALA A 341 24.31 -9.86 17.07
CA ALA A 341 24.16 -11.31 17.14
C ALA A 341 24.30 -11.77 18.60
N GLU A 342 25.45 -11.59 19.24
CA GLU A 342 25.68 -11.98 20.63
C GLU A 342 24.61 -11.44 21.57
N SER A 343 24.10 -10.23 21.39
CA SER A 343 23.05 -9.64 22.23
C SER A 343 21.66 -10.22 21.95
N LEU A 344 21.35 -10.59 20.70
CA LEU A 344 20.19 -11.42 20.36
C LEU A 344 20.27 -12.79 21.07
N PHE A 345 21.49 -13.25 21.36
CA PHE A 345 21.78 -14.63 21.74
C PHE A 345 22.16 -14.82 23.22
N ALA A 346 22.56 -13.75 23.91
CA ALA A 346 23.08 -13.75 25.28
C ALA A 346 22.03 -13.47 26.35
N SER A 347 20.75 -13.30 25.98
CA SER A 347 19.60 -13.30 26.90
C SER A 347 19.42 -14.69 27.54
N ARG A 348 20.39 -15.07 28.40
CA ARG A 348 20.65 -16.38 29.01
C ARG A 348 19.67 -16.75 30.15
N GLY A 349 18.42 -16.31 30.09
CA GLY A 349 17.49 -16.44 31.22
C GLY A 349 16.12 -16.99 30.84
N GLY A 350 16.05 -18.24 30.39
CA GLY A 350 14.84 -19.07 30.51
C GLY A 350 13.65 -18.81 29.57
N ALA A 351 13.51 -17.63 28.96
CA ALA A 351 12.48 -17.37 27.96
C ALA A 351 13.13 -17.31 26.57
N ALA A 352 13.19 -18.46 25.90
CA ALA A 352 13.66 -18.53 24.52
C ALA A 352 12.68 -17.75 23.63
N ASN A 353 13.21 -16.83 22.81
CA ASN A 353 12.40 -16.17 21.79
C ASN A 353 12.18 -17.16 20.65
N HIS A 354 11.03 -17.82 20.64
CA HIS A 354 10.70 -18.85 19.65
C HIS A 354 10.18 -18.25 18.34
N THR A 355 9.86 -16.96 18.33
CA THR A 355 9.18 -16.31 17.19
C THR A 355 10.10 -15.72 16.14
N LEU A 356 11.38 -15.44 16.42
CA LEU A 356 12.29 -14.88 15.41
C LEU A 356 12.63 -15.92 14.32
N GLN A 357 12.06 -15.74 13.14
CA GLN A 357 12.20 -16.62 11.99
C GLN A 357 13.24 -16.14 10.98
N ARG A 358 13.44 -14.83 10.84
CA ARG A 358 14.31 -14.28 9.78
C ARG A 358 15.28 -13.23 10.30
N LEU A 359 16.54 -13.34 9.92
CA LEU A 359 17.61 -12.40 10.25
C LEU A 359 18.36 -11.96 8.98
N HIS A 360 18.15 -10.72 8.54
CA HIS A 360 18.78 -10.17 7.36
C HIS A 360 19.80 -9.09 7.71
N PHE A 361 20.99 -9.15 7.13
CA PHE A 361 22.03 -8.11 7.20
C PHE A 361 22.24 -7.51 5.81
N LEU A 362 22.31 -6.17 5.72
CA LEU A 362 22.65 -5.43 4.50
C LEU A 362 23.76 -4.41 4.83
N PRO A 363 25.01 -4.60 4.34
CA PRO A 363 25.44 -5.70 3.47
C PRO A 363 25.41 -7.06 4.17
N PRO A 364 25.30 -8.18 3.42
CA PRO A 364 25.33 -9.52 3.99
C PRO A 364 26.61 -9.78 4.80
N ILE A 365 26.57 -10.76 5.70
CA ILE A 365 27.74 -11.13 6.51
C ILE A 365 28.93 -11.45 5.59
N SER A 366 29.98 -10.63 5.67
CA SER A 366 31.15 -10.68 4.78
C SER A 366 32.42 -11.19 5.47
N GLU A 367 32.44 -11.28 6.79
CA GLU A 367 33.57 -11.80 7.56
C GLU A 367 33.37 -13.24 8.03
N LEU A 368 34.39 -14.08 7.81
CA LEU A 368 34.38 -15.49 8.23
C LEU A 368 34.34 -15.66 9.76
N SER A 369 34.96 -14.75 10.50
CA SER A 369 34.91 -14.70 11.98
C SER A 369 33.47 -14.55 12.47
N THR A 370 32.74 -13.56 11.96
CA THR A 370 31.32 -13.33 12.29
C THR A 370 30.45 -14.54 11.97
N LEU A 371 30.66 -15.15 10.80
CA LEU A 371 29.94 -16.35 10.40
C LEU A 371 30.19 -17.53 11.34
N LYS A 372 31.44 -17.69 11.82
CA LYS A 372 31.80 -18.73 12.80
C LYS A 372 31.12 -18.49 14.15
N SER A 373 31.13 -17.27 14.67
CA SER A 373 30.48 -16.95 15.94
C SER A 373 28.96 -17.19 15.89
N LEU A 374 28.31 -16.83 14.77
CA LEU A 374 26.88 -17.14 14.56
C LEU A 374 26.62 -18.66 14.55
N LEU A 375 27.48 -19.40 13.86
CA LEU A 375 27.39 -20.86 13.79
C LEU A 375 27.55 -21.52 15.16
N GLU A 376 28.56 -21.10 15.94
CA GLU A 376 28.80 -21.60 17.30
C GLU A 376 27.56 -21.37 18.17
N THR A 377 26.92 -20.21 18.04
CA THR A 377 25.70 -19.89 18.76
C THR A 377 24.54 -20.82 18.36
N LEU A 378 24.30 -21.04 17.05
CA LEU A 378 23.23 -21.94 16.58
C LEU A 378 23.46 -23.41 16.96
N GLU A 379 24.71 -23.82 17.12
CA GLU A 379 25.06 -25.17 17.54
C GLU A 379 24.75 -25.38 19.03
N HIS A 380 25.06 -24.39 19.88
CA HIS A 380 25.05 -24.51 21.34
C HIS A 380 23.78 -23.94 22.01
N GLY A 381 23.04 -23.05 21.34
CA GLY A 381 21.90 -22.32 21.92
C GLY A 381 20.54 -22.89 21.52
N ASN A 382 19.64 -23.06 22.50
CA ASN A 382 18.21 -23.32 22.26
C ASN A 382 17.42 -22.04 21.88
N THR A 383 18.03 -20.86 22.07
CA THR A 383 17.39 -19.55 21.84
C THR A 383 17.14 -19.21 20.38
N LEU A 384 17.75 -19.93 19.43
CA LEU A 384 17.66 -19.67 17.99
C LEU A 384 16.97 -20.77 17.19
N LEU A 385 16.23 -21.64 17.87
CA LEU A 385 15.64 -22.81 17.22
C LEU A 385 14.50 -22.46 16.24
N GLY A 386 13.98 -21.23 16.29
CA GLY A 386 12.98 -20.71 15.33
C GLY A 386 13.57 -20.06 14.07
N LEU A 387 14.88 -19.82 14.01
CA LEU A 387 15.50 -19.08 12.90
C LEU A 387 15.59 -19.95 11.63
N GLN A 388 14.94 -19.50 10.56
CA GLN A 388 14.81 -20.19 9.26
C GLN A 388 15.66 -19.53 8.16
N GLU A 389 15.99 -18.25 8.27
CA GLU A 389 16.70 -17.51 7.23
C GLU A 389 17.79 -16.58 7.78
N VAL A 390 18.98 -16.62 7.15
CA VAL A 390 20.11 -15.71 7.40
C VAL A 390 20.73 -15.24 6.09
N SER A 391 20.94 -13.93 5.94
CA SER A 391 21.66 -13.38 4.78
C SER A 391 23.19 -13.44 4.94
N VAL A 392 23.86 -14.13 4.01
CA VAL A 392 25.33 -14.29 4.00
C VAL A 392 25.91 -13.92 2.65
N ASP A 393 27.09 -13.29 2.66
CA ASP A 393 27.79 -12.86 1.45
C ASP A 393 28.18 -14.05 0.56
N GLN A 394 28.09 -13.86 -0.75
CA GLN A 394 28.35 -14.92 -1.72
C GLN A 394 29.79 -15.44 -1.66
N SER A 395 30.76 -14.58 -1.31
CA SER A 395 32.16 -14.96 -1.13
C SER A 395 32.36 -15.95 0.01
N LEU A 396 31.46 -15.97 1.00
CA LEU A 396 31.54 -16.88 2.13
C LEU A 396 30.94 -18.27 1.85
N ARG A 397 30.16 -18.44 0.78
CA ARG A 397 29.50 -19.72 0.43
C ARG A 397 30.47 -20.87 0.18
N LYS A 398 31.72 -20.57 -0.14
CA LYS A 398 32.80 -21.56 -0.32
C LYS A 398 33.27 -22.20 0.99
N TYR A 399 33.10 -21.52 2.13
CA TYR A 399 33.61 -22.00 3.41
C TYR A 399 32.68 -23.03 4.06
N ALA A 400 33.29 -23.96 4.79
CA ALA A 400 32.55 -24.99 5.53
C ALA A 400 31.58 -24.39 6.57
N ALA A 401 31.93 -23.23 7.15
CA ALA A 401 31.07 -22.54 8.12
C ALA A 401 29.70 -22.16 7.52
N HIS A 402 29.66 -21.67 6.27
CA HIS A 402 28.41 -21.35 5.59
C HIS A 402 27.56 -22.60 5.36
N LYS A 403 28.18 -23.68 4.86
CA LYS A 403 27.47 -24.95 4.60
C LYS A 403 26.87 -25.54 5.88
N LYS A 404 27.58 -25.42 7.01
CA LYS A 404 27.06 -25.82 8.32
C LYS A 404 25.93 -24.91 8.80
N LEU A 405 26.04 -23.59 8.60
CA LEU A 405 24.97 -22.65 8.93
C LEU A 405 23.68 -23.00 8.16
N GLU A 406 23.78 -23.15 6.83
CA GLU A 406 22.67 -23.54 5.96
C GLU A 406 22.02 -24.85 6.41
N TYR A 407 22.84 -25.84 6.80
CA TYR A 407 22.35 -27.10 7.36
C TYR A 407 21.57 -26.91 8.68
N TYR A 408 22.06 -26.10 9.62
CA TYR A 408 21.34 -25.86 10.87
C TYR A 408 20.04 -25.05 10.67
N LEU A 409 20.01 -24.09 9.74
CA LEU A 409 18.79 -23.37 9.38
C LEU A 409 17.74 -24.32 8.79
N LEU A 410 18.16 -25.25 7.93
CA LEU A 410 17.26 -26.30 7.42
C LEU A 410 16.75 -27.20 8.55
N LEU A 411 17.59 -27.61 9.49
CA LEU A 411 17.14 -28.40 10.64
C LEU A 411 16.12 -27.62 11.49
N ASN A 412 16.34 -26.33 11.73
CA ASN A 412 15.39 -25.46 12.43
C ASN A 412 14.04 -25.39 11.70
N GLN A 413 14.05 -25.22 10.37
CA GLN A 413 12.85 -25.22 9.53
C GLN A 413 12.02 -26.51 9.70
N TYR A 414 12.68 -27.66 9.85
CA TYR A 414 12.03 -28.96 10.08
C TYR A 414 11.85 -29.32 11.56
N GLY A 415 11.86 -28.33 12.46
CA GLY A 415 11.44 -28.56 13.85
C GLY A 415 12.53 -29.11 14.78
N ARG A 416 13.82 -28.86 14.50
CA ARG A 416 14.91 -29.08 15.47
C ARG A 416 14.59 -28.48 16.84
N ALA A 417 13.89 -27.34 16.85
CA ALA A 417 13.38 -26.71 18.06
C ALA A 417 12.57 -27.66 18.92
N THR A 418 11.56 -28.24 18.28
CA THR A 418 10.56 -29.09 18.89
C THR A 418 11.22 -30.33 19.46
N VAL A 419 12.14 -30.96 18.70
CA VAL A 419 12.83 -32.20 19.10
C VAL A 419 13.74 -32.02 20.33
N ARG A 420 14.22 -30.81 20.59
CA ARG A 420 15.09 -30.47 21.73
C ARG A 420 14.33 -30.08 23.00
N ARG A 421 12.99 -29.97 22.95
CA ARG A 421 12.21 -29.63 24.15
C ARG A 421 12.14 -30.83 25.10
N ASP A 422 12.11 -30.57 26.40
CA ASP A 422 12.07 -31.62 27.42
C ASP A 422 10.77 -32.45 27.37
N ASP A 423 9.70 -31.87 26.82
CA ASP A 423 8.38 -32.49 26.65
C ASP A 423 8.20 -33.17 25.28
N ALA A 424 9.21 -33.15 24.42
CA ALA A 424 9.14 -33.81 23.13
C ALA A 424 9.05 -35.33 23.31
N ASP A 425 8.19 -35.98 22.52
CA ASP A 425 8.01 -37.43 22.55
C ASP A 425 8.38 -38.07 21.21
N ALA A 426 8.40 -39.40 21.20
CA ALA A 426 8.74 -40.15 19.98
C ALA A 426 7.74 -39.94 18.85
N ASN A 427 6.45 -39.71 19.16
CA ASN A 427 5.43 -39.41 18.15
C ASN A 427 5.74 -38.09 17.44
N THR A 428 6.10 -37.06 18.20
CA THR A 428 6.52 -35.75 17.67
C THR A 428 7.75 -35.89 16.77
N LEU A 429 8.75 -36.67 17.20
CA LEU A 429 9.92 -36.94 16.37
C LEU A 429 9.55 -37.67 15.07
N MET A 430 8.71 -38.71 15.14
CA MET A 430 8.26 -39.46 13.97
C MET A 430 7.48 -38.59 12.98
N GLN A 431 6.61 -37.70 13.46
CA GLN A 431 5.88 -36.76 12.62
C GLN A 431 6.81 -35.80 11.87
N LEU A 432 7.86 -35.30 12.53
CA LEU A 432 8.84 -34.42 11.89
C LEU A 432 9.69 -35.16 10.86
N LEU A 433 10.11 -36.39 11.15
CA LEU A 433 10.83 -37.24 10.19
C LEU A 433 9.98 -37.54 8.96
N ASP A 434 8.69 -37.86 9.16
CA ASP A 434 7.74 -38.11 8.07
C ASP A 434 7.52 -36.83 7.23
N THR A 435 7.42 -35.67 7.88
CA THR A 435 7.34 -34.36 7.20
C THR A 435 8.54 -34.13 6.28
N VAL A 436 9.77 -34.37 6.76
CA VAL A 436 11.00 -34.21 5.97
C VAL A 436 11.05 -35.23 4.81
N GLN A 437 10.58 -36.44 5.04
CA GLN A 437 10.57 -37.52 4.04
C GLN A 437 9.59 -37.22 2.90
N ASN A 438 8.41 -36.70 3.25
CA ASN A 438 7.29 -36.48 2.34
C ASN A 438 7.24 -35.08 1.73
N ASP A 439 8.10 -34.15 2.15
CA ASP A 439 8.18 -32.82 1.56
C ASP A 439 8.63 -32.90 0.08
N THR A 440 7.68 -32.62 -0.81
CA THR A 440 7.85 -32.54 -2.27
C THR A 440 8.03 -31.12 -2.78
N THR A 441 7.87 -30.10 -1.93
CA THR A 441 7.80 -28.68 -2.32
C THR A 441 9.16 -28.03 -2.53
N CYS A 442 10.24 -28.65 -2.05
CA CYS A 442 11.52 -27.97 -1.89
C CYS A 442 12.57 -28.26 -2.99
N SER A 443 13.49 -27.31 -3.16
CA SER A 443 14.50 -27.20 -4.22
C SER A 443 15.39 -28.44 -4.40
N THR A 444 16.09 -28.53 -5.54
CA THR A 444 17.11 -29.56 -5.85
C THR A 444 18.19 -29.73 -4.77
N THR A 445 18.42 -28.71 -3.94
CA THR A 445 19.33 -28.73 -2.80
C THR A 445 18.86 -29.64 -1.67
N LEU A 446 17.55 -29.71 -1.42
CA LEU A 446 16.98 -30.51 -0.32
C LEU A 446 16.92 -32.00 -0.65
N LYS A 447 16.63 -32.35 -1.92
CA LYS A 447 16.73 -33.74 -2.40
C LYS A 447 18.12 -34.35 -2.17
N LYS A 448 19.19 -33.55 -2.25
CA LYS A 448 20.56 -33.99 -1.98
C LYS A 448 20.89 -34.11 -0.49
N ASN A 449 20.16 -33.39 0.36
CA ASN A 449 20.45 -33.30 1.80
C ASN A 449 19.41 -34.01 2.69
N ARG A 450 18.34 -34.59 2.13
CA ARG A 450 17.25 -35.24 2.88
C ARG A 450 17.74 -36.20 3.96
N TYR A 451 18.58 -37.18 3.60
CA TYR A 451 19.11 -38.14 4.57
C TYR A 451 19.98 -37.48 5.65
N LYS A 452 20.70 -36.40 5.31
CA LYS A 452 21.48 -35.65 6.29
C LYS A 452 20.57 -34.93 7.28
N LEU A 453 19.43 -34.39 6.82
CA LEU A 453 18.46 -33.72 7.68
C LEU A 453 17.76 -34.72 8.61
N LEU A 454 17.30 -35.86 8.08
CA LEU A 454 16.72 -36.94 8.88
C LEU A 454 17.69 -37.42 9.97
N TYR A 455 18.94 -37.72 9.57
CA TYR A 455 19.98 -38.11 10.52
C TYR A 455 20.30 -36.99 11.52
N GLY A 456 20.29 -35.74 11.07
CA GLY A 456 20.44 -34.57 11.91
C GLY A 456 19.40 -34.51 13.02
N LEU A 457 18.11 -34.57 12.68
CA LEU A 457 17.01 -34.54 13.66
C LEU A 457 17.12 -35.67 14.69
N LEU A 458 17.49 -36.89 14.26
CA LEU A 458 17.73 -38.01 15.17
C LEU A 458 18.85 -37.72 16.19
N ARG A 459 19.92 -37.04 15.78
CA ARG A 459 21.02 -36.68 16.68
C ARG A 459 20.67 -35.59 17.68
N GLU A 460 19.63 -34.82 17.40
CA GLU A 460 19.19 -33.72 18.27
C GLU A 460 18.37 -34.21 19.45
N SER A 461 17.87 -35.45 19.41
CA SER A 461 17.27 -36.11 20.57
C SER A 461 17.69 -37.57 20.71
N PRO A 462 18.95 -37.83 21.09
CA PRO A 462 19.44 -39.19 21.30
C PRO A 462 18.64 -39.93 22.39
N THR A 463 18.17 -39.20 23.40
CA THR A 463 17.41 -39.75 24.53
C THR A 463 16.04 -40.28 24.11
N LEU A 464 15.31 -39.59 23.23
CA LEU A 464 13.99 -40.04 22.77
C LEU A 464 14.05 -41.27 21.88
N TRP A 465 15.06 -41.34 21.01
CA TRP A 465 15.29 -42.50 20.16
C TRP A 465 15.76 -43.72 20.97
N CYS A 466 16.63 -43.52 21.96
CA CYS A 466 17.13 -44.62 22.79
C CYS A 466 16.14 -45.11 23.85
N ALA A 467 15.12 -44.32 24.22
CA ALA A 467 14.13 -44.69 25.24
C ALA A 467 13.06 -45.68 24.73
N GLN A 468 13.02 -45.99 23.43
CA GLN A 468 12.07 -46.93 22.82
C GLN A 468 12.69 -48.30 22.46
N LEU A 469 13.97 -48.51 22.80
CA LEU A 469 14.68 -49.80 22.74
C LEU A 469 14.83 -50.35 24.16
#